data_AF-A0A645HNY5-F1
#
_entry.id   AF-A0A645HNY5-F1
#
_cell.length_a   1.000
_cell.length_b   1.000
_cell.length_c   1.000
_cell.angle_alpha   90.00
_cell.angle_beta   90.00
_cell.angle_gamma   90.00
#
_symmetry.space_group_name_H-M   'P 1'
#
loop_
_entity.id
_entity.type
_entity.pdbx_description
1 polymer ?
#
loop_
_entity_poly.entity_id
_entity_poly.type
_entity_poly.pdbx_seq_one_letter_code
_entity_poly.pdbx_strand_id
1 'polypeptide(L)'
;MYLELRELSSGDGGRGGLNKTLIKNINIRLPREIKEQQAIAEVLTAMDEEIESLKIEKEKMIQIKEGAMDDLLTGRVRLNV
;
A
#
# COMPACT_ATOMS: atom_id res chain seq x y z
N MET A 1 15.05 -9.22 5.69
CA MET A 1 13.81 -9.99 5.59
C MET A 1 13.10 -9.86 4.24
N TYR A 2 12.48 -8.73 3.87
CA TYR A 2 11.76 -8.64 2.58
C TYR A 2 12.64 -8.95 1.35
N LEU A 3 13.84 -8.36 1.28
CA LEU A 3 14.79 -8.63 0.19
C LEU A 3 15.22 -10.10 0.13
N GLU A 4 15.47 -10.73 1.28
CA GLU A 4 15.84 -12.15 1.36
C GLU A 4 14.69 -13.06 0.88
N LEU A 5 13.44 -12.75 1.24
CA LEU A 5 12.26 -13.48 0.79
C LEU A 5 12.01 -13.31 -0.71
N ARG A 6 12.27 -12.11 -1.25
CA ARG A 6 12.19 -11.83 -2.67
C ARG A 6 13.21 -12.64 -3.46
N GLU A 7 14.47 -12.68 -2.99
CA GLU A 7 15.52 -13.49 -3.62
C GLU A 7 15.18 -14.99 -3.59
N LEU A 8 14.69 -15.50 -2.46
CA LEU A 8 14.25 -16.89 -2.32
C LEU A 8 13.04 -17.24 -3.23
N SER A 9 12.20 -16.25 -3.54
CA SER A 9 11.03 -16.44 -4.40
C SER A 9 11.33 -16.31 -5.89
N SER A 10 12.48 -15.74 -6.29
CA SER A 10 12.76 -15.41 -7.69
C SER A 10 13.04 -16.64 -8.57
N GLY A 11 13.60 -17.72 -8.02
CA GLY A 11 13.85 -19.00 -8.70
C GLY A 11 14.82 -18.93 -9.89
N ASP A 12 15.82 -19.82 -9.94
CA ASP A 12 16.86 -19.86 -10.99
C ASP A 12 16.38 -20.49 -12.31
N GLY A 13 15.31 -19.96 -12.93
CA GLY A 13 14.82 -20.51 -14.21
C GLY A 13 13.36 -20.22 -14.63
N GLY A 14 12.79 -19.09 -14.25
CA GLY A 14 11.47 -18.66 -14.77
C GLY A 14 10.23 -19.29 -14.12
N ARG A 15 10.41 -20.11 -13.08
CA ARG A 15 9.34 -20.59 -12.17
C ARG A 15 9.48 -19.99 -10.77
N GLY A 16 9.68 -18.67 -10.71
CA GLY A 16 9.66 -17.93 -9.45
C GLY A 16 8.28 -17.97 -8.81
N GLY A 17 8.23 -18.23 -7.50
CA GLY A 17 6.99 -18.27 -6.72
C GLY A 17 7.20 -18.83 -5.31
N LEU A 18 6.36 -18.41 -4.38
CA LEU A 18 6.36 -18.94 -3.01
C LEU A 18 5.76 -20.35 -3.01
N ASN A 19 6.62 -21.36 -2.81
CA ASN A 19 6.16 -22.74 -2.63
C ASN A 19 5.94 -23.07 -1.14
N LYS A 20 5.18 -24.14 -0.88
CA LYS A 20 4.82 -24.57 0.49
C LYS A 20 6.03 -24.84 1.38
N THR A 21 7.10 -25.41 0.82
CA THR A 21 8.33 -25.72 1.56
C THR A 21 9.04 -24.44 1.97
N LEU A 22 9.13 -23.47 1.06
CA LEU A 22 9.72 -22.17 1.33
C LEU A 22 8.98 -21.46 2.46
N ILE A 23 7.64 -21.36 2.37
CA ILE A 23 6.82 -20.69 3.40
C ILE A 23 7.00 -21.32 4.78
N LYS A 24 7.00 -22.65 4.87
CA LYS A 24 7.18 -23.38 6.13
C LYS A 24 8.50 -23.11 6.83
N ASN A 25 9.54 -22.77 6.06
CA ASN A 25 10.89 -22.59 6.56
C ASN A 25 11.23 -21.12 6.86
N ILE A 26 10.28 -20.19 6.67
CA ILE A 26 10.48 -18.79 7.02
C ILE A 26 10.49 -18.67 8.55
N ASN A 27 11.65 -18.30 9.10
CA ASN A 27 11.76 -17.96 10.50
C ASN A 27 11.21 -16.56 10.74
N ILE A 28 10.19 -16.45 11.60
CA ILE A 28 9.62 -15.17 12.03
C ILE A 28 9.86 -14.96 13.52
N ARG A 29 10.01 -13.70 13.91
CA ARG A 29 9.94 -13.32 15.32
C ARG A 29 8.46 -13.22 15.70
N LEU A 30 8.02 -14.16 16.51
CA LEU A 30 6.66 -14.17 17.04
C LEU A 30 6.71 -13.82 18.52
N PRO A 31 6.18 -12.66 18.93
CA PRO A 31 5.99 -12.34 20.34
C PRO A 31 5.15 -13.42 21.02
N ARG A 32 5.54 -13.85 22.23
CA ARG A 32 4.85 -14.97 22.91
C ARG A 32 3.46 -14.57 23.41
N GLU A 33 3.29 -13.30 23.75
CA GLU A 33 2.03 -12.79 24.29
C GLU A 33 1.09 -12.36 23.18
N ILE A 34 -0.12 -12.93 23.15
CA ILE A 34 -1.16 -12.56 22.17
C ILE A 34 -1.51 -11.08 22.26
N LYS A 35 -1.50 -10.50 23.48
CA LYS A 35 -1.77 -9.07 23.68
C LYS A 35 -0.74 -8.19 22.97
N GLU A 36 0.53 -8.58 23.00
CA GLU A 36 1.60 -7.86 22.29
C GLU A 36 1.41 -7.98 20.78
N GLN A 37 1.07 -9.17 20.28
CA GLN A 37 0.77 -9.37 18.85
C GLN A 37 -0.41 -8.50 18.39
N GLN A 38 -1.47 -8.42 19.19
CA GLN A 38 -2.64 -7.57 18.92
C GLN A 38 -2.26 -6.09 18.89
N ALA A 39 -1.53 -5.61 19.90
CA ALA A 39 -1.10 -4.21 19.95
C ALA A 39 -0.21 -3.84 18.73
N ILE A 40 0.70 -4.72 18.33
CA ILE A 40 1.52 -4.51 17.11
C ILE A 40 0.62 -4.48 15.87
N ALA A 41 -0.31 -5.42 15.74
CA ALA A 41 -1.23 -5.48 14.61
C ALA A 41 -2.12 -4.24 14.51
N GLU A 42 -2.70 -3.79 15.62
CA GLU A 42 -3.56 -2.60 15.70
C GLU A 42 -2.83 -1.35 15.22
N VAL A 43 -1.59 -1.13 15.66
CA VAL A 43 -0.79 0.02 15.23
C VAL A 43 -0.50 -0.04 13.73
N LEU A 44 -0.08 -1.20 13.21
CA LEU A 44 0.22 -1.35 11.78
C LEU A 44 -1.05 -1.20 10.91
N THR A 45 -2.18 -1.75 11.36
CA THR A 45 -3.46 -1.59 10.67
C THR A 45 -3.91 -0.13 10.63
N ALA A 46 -3.79 0.61 11.74
CA ALA A 46 -4.12 2.03 11.76
C ALA A 46 -3.27 2.84 10.76
N MET A 47 -1.98 2.50 10.62
CA MET A 47 -1.09 3.14 9.63
C MET A 47 -1.51 2.82 8.19
N ASP A 48 -1.88 1.57 7.90
CA ASP A 48 -2.36 1.17 6.57
C ASP A 48 -3.69 1.87 6.22
N GLU A 49 -4.61 2.00 7.18
CA GLU A 49 -5.87 2.73 7.02
C GLU A 49 -5.64 4.22 6.73
N GLU A 50 -4.72 4.85 7.45
CA GLU A 50 -4.35 6.25 7.22
C GLU A 50 -3.74 6.46 5.81
N ILE A 51 -2.84 5.57 5.40
CA ILE A 51 -2.23 5.59 4.06
C ILE A 51 -3.31 5.47 2.98
N GLU A 52 -4.28 4.58 3.16
CA GLU A 52 -5.36 4.39 2.19
C GLU A 52 -6.29 5.60 2.12
N SER A 53 -6.65 6.16 3.28
CA SER A 53 -7.43 7.41 3.35
C SER A 53 -6.75 8.54 2.60
N LEU A 54 -5.43 8.73 2.81
CA LEU A 54 -4.65 9.76 2.13
C LEU A 54 -4.56 9.54 0.61
N LYS A 55 -4.47 8.28 0.15
CA LYS A 55 -4.50 7.96 -1.28
C LYS A 55 -5.83 8.32 -1.91
N ILE A 56 -6.94 8.00 -1.26
CA ILE A 56 -8.29 8.34 -1.72
C ILE A 56 -8.46 9.85 -1.79
N GLU A 57 -8.01 10.57 -0.76
CA GLU A 57 -8.09 12.03 -0.72
C GLU A 57 -7.27 12.68 -1.83
N LYS A 58 -6.04 12.19 -2.04
CA LYS A 58 -5.18 12.64 -3.13
C LYS A 58 -5.82 12.43 -4.50
N GLU A 59 -6.40 11.26 -4.74
CA GLU A 59 -7.06 10.94 -6.02
C GLU A 59 -8.25 11.88 -6.26
N LYS A 60 -9.07 12.12 -5.23
CA LYS A 60 -10.16 13.09 -5.29
C LYS A 60 -9.66 14.50 -5.62
N MET A 61 -8.57 14.95 -5.00
CA MET A 61 -7.98 16.26 -5.29
C MET A 61 -7.49 16.37 -6.74
N ILE A 62 -6.90 15.30 -7.30
CA ILE A 62 -6.48 15.26 -8.70
C ILE A 62 -7.69 15.45 -9.63
N GLN A 63 -8.77 14.71 -9.38
CA GLN A 63 -9.99 14.81 -10.19
C GLN A 63 -10.64 16.20 -10.11
N ILE A 64 -10.69 16.79 -8.91
CA ILE A 64 -11.20 18.17 -8.75
C ILE A 64 -10.33 19.16 -9.54
N LYS A 65 -9.00 19.04 -9.45
CA LYS A 65 -8.07 19.90 -10.17
C LYS A 65 -8.26 19.77 -11.68
N GLU A 66 -8.41 18.55 -12.19
CA GLU A 66 -8.62 18.28 -13.62
C GLU A 66 -9.95 18.85 -14.11
N GLY A 67 -11.05 18.63 -13.38
CA GLY A 67 -12.36 19.20 -13.72
C GLY A 67 -12.35 20.73 -13.70
N ALA A 68 -11.75 21.34 -12.68
CA ALA A 68 -11.62 22.80 -12.59
C ALA A 68 -10.78 23.36 -13.76
N MET A 69 -9.70 22.67 -14.14
CA MET A 69 -8.88 23.06 -15.28
C MET A 69 -9.64 22.94 -16.60
N ASP A 70 -10.43 21.89 -16.80
CA ASP A 70 -11.29 21.74 -17.98
C ASP A 70 -12.33 22.87 -18.07
N ASP A 71 -13.01 23.18 -16.97
CA ASP A 71 -14.02 24.25 -16.94
C ASP A 71 -13.44 25.64 -17.23
N LEU A 72 -12.21 25.91 -16.76
CA LEU A 72 -11.51 27.17 -17.02
C LEU A 72 -10.99 27.24 -18.46
N LEU A 73 -10.38 26.18 -18.98
CA LEU A 73 -9.78 26.16 -20.32
C LEU A 73 -10.84 26.11 -21.44
N THR A 74 -11.97 25.46 -21.19
CA THR A 74 -13.11 25.46 -22.13
C THR A 74 -13.98 26.70 -22.00
N GLY A 75 -13.74 27.54 -20.98
CA GLY A 75 -14.48 28.77 -20.72
C GLY A 75 -15.91 28.56 -20.26
N ARG A 76 -16.26 27.33 -19.80
CA ARG A 76 -17.53 27.03 -19.13
C ARG A 76 -17.68 27.83 -17.83
N VAL A 77 -16.57 28.03 -17.12
CA VAL A 77 -16.48 28.92 -15.96
C VAL A 77 -15.45 30.01 -16.28
N ARG A 78 -15.80 31.27 -15.98
CA ARG A 78 -14.89 32.41 -16.14
C ARG A 78 -14.56 33.01 -14.80
N LEU A 79 -13.29 33.37 -14.61
CA LEU A 79 -12.87 34.14 -13.45
C LEU A 79 -13.25 35.60 -13.69
N ASN A 80 -14.11 36.14 -12.82
CA ASN A 80 -14.28 37.58 -12.72
C ASN A 80 -13.11 38.10 -11.88
N VAL A 81 -12.08 38.57 -12.56
CA VAL A 81 -11.02 39.40 -11.96
C VAL A 81 -11.45 40.85 -11.92
#